data_AF-A0A3N1XFS4-F1
#
_entry.id   AF-A0A3N1XFS4-F1
#
_cell.length_a   1.000
_cell.length_b   1.000
_cell.length_c   1.000
_cell.angle_alpha   90.00
_cell.angle_beta   90.00
_cell.angle_gamma   90.00
#
_symmetry.space_group_name_H-M   'P 1'
#
loop_
_entity.id
_entity.type
_entity.pdbx_description
1 polymer ?
#
loop_
_entity_poly.entity_id
_entity_poly.type
_entity_poly.pdbx_seq_one_letter_code
_entity_poly.pdbx_strand_id
1 'polypeptide(L)'
;MAAMKQIRIRWSIEGRSDVRGHSLHVTRWMESTASARANLDAMAHAACEIHGQGTHWVEVRDSCESIFRPPILHARDLHAKVGFDKPS
;
A
#
# COMPACT_ATOMS: atom_id res chain seq x y z
N MET A 1 2.42 18.52 2.65
CA MET A 1 2.86 17.53 1.64
C MET A 1 1.61 16.81 1.17
N ALA A 2 1.37 16.68 -0.14
CA ALA A 2 0.19 15.99 -0.63
C ALA A 2 0.31 14.50 -0.28
N ALA A 3 -0.73 13.91 0.31
CA ALA A 3 -0.75 12.48 0.59
C ALA A 3 -0.51 11.70 -0.71
N MET A 4 0.50 10.84 -0.73
CA MET A 4 0.73 9.99 -1.91
C MET A 4 -0.43 9.01 -2.04
N LYS A 5 -0.97 8.84 -3.24
CA LYS A 5 -2.04 7.85 -3.47
C LYS A 5 -1.44 6.50 -3.84
N GLN A 6 -2.12 5.43 -3.44
CA GLN A 6 -1.82 4.08 -3.86
C GLN A 6 -3.00 3.47 -4.61
N ILE A 7 -2.69 2.64 -5.60
CA ILE A 7 -3.66 1.94 -6.43
C ILE A 7 -3.39 0.44 -6.47
N ARG A 8 -4.42 -0.34 -6.75
CA ARG A 8 -4.35 -1.77 -7.08
C ARG A 8 -5.54 -2.17 -7.94
N ILE A 9 -5.47 -3.34 -8.56
CA ILE A 9 -6.65 -3.95 -9.19
C ILE A 9 -7.28 -4.97 -8.24
N ARG A 10 -8.61 -4.93 -8.16
CA ARG A 10 -9.44 -5.90 -7.45
C ARG A 10 -10.36 -6.57 -8.46
N TRP A 11 -10.70 -7.83 -8.22
CA TRP A 11 -11.64 -8.55 -9.05
C TRP A 11 -12.49 -9.59 -8.32
N SER A 12 -13.64 -9.88 -8.91
CA SER A 12 -14.62 -10.90 -8.52
C SER A 12 -15.04 -11.65 -9.76
N ILE A 13 -14.95 -12.98 -9.73
CA ILE A 13 -15.41 -13.86 -10.82
C ILE A 13 -16.56 -14.69 -10.25
N GLU A 14 -17.53 -15.09 -11.05
CA GLU A 14 -18.59 -16.01 -10.63
C GLU A 14 -17.98 -17.32 -10.03
N GLY A 15 -18.33 -17.69 -8.78
CA GLY A 15 -17.96 -19.01 -8.19
C GLY A 15 -16.89 -19.11 -7.07
N ARG A 16 -16.30 -18.02 -6.58
CA ARG A 16 -15.51 -17.94 -5.33
C ARG A 16 -16.18 -16.94 -4.37
N SER A 17 -15.68 -16.81 -3.13
CA SER A 17 -16.42 -16.13 -2.06
C SER A 17 -15.53 -15.46 -1.00
N ASP A 18 -15.93 -14.29 -0.51
CA ASP A 18 -15.42 -13.56 0.66
C ASP A 18 -16.21 -14.07 1.88
N VAL A 19 -15.99 -13.47 3.05
CA VAL A 19 -16.61 -13.91 4.31
C VAL A 19 -18.14 -13.83 4.35
N ARG A 20 -18.77 -13.26 3.32
CA ARG A 20 -20.22 -13.26 3.09
C ARG A 20 -20.64 -14.15 1.93
N GLY A 21 -19.73 -14.63 1.09
CA GLY A 21 -20.04 -15.35 -0.14
C GLY A 21 -19.45 -14.77 -1.44
N HIS A 22 -18.62 -13.72 -1.45
CA HIS A 22 -18.21 -13.02 -2.71
C HIS A 22 -16.77 -13.19 -3.22
N SER A 23 -16.49 -13.78 -4.40
CA SER A 23 -15.11 -13.96 -4.89
C SER A 23 -14.37 -12.64 -4.82
N LEU A 24 -13.25 -12.55 -4.10
CA LEU A 24 -12.47 -11.33 -4.13
C LEU A 24 -10.99 -11.65 -4.19
N HIS A 25 -10.38 -11.15 -5.25
CA HIS A 25 -8.95 -11.23 -5.49
C HIS A 25 -8.42 -9.83 -5.69
N VAL A 26 -7.18 -9.58 -5.23
CA VAL A 26 -6.55 -8.25 -5.26
C VAL A 26 -5.07 -8.38 -5.58
N THR A 27 -4.51 -7.39 -6.28
CA THR A 27 -3.06 -7.21 -6.36
C THR A 27 -2.53 -6.40 -5.17
N ARG A 28 -1.19 -6.31 -5.07
CA ARG A 28 -0.54 -5.41 -4.10
C ARG A 28 -0.89 -3.95 -4.40
N TRP A 29 -0.93 -3.14 -3.35
CA TRP A 29 -0.93 -1.69 -3.47
C TRP A 29 0.40 -1.21 -4.04
N MET A 30 0.34 -0.30 -5.00
CA MET A 30 1.50 0.38 -5.58
C MET A 30 1.25 1.88 -5.64
N GLU A 31 2.31 2.67 -5.80
CA GLU A 31 2.20 4.11 -5.96
C GLU A 31 1.33 4.47 -7.18
N SER A 32 0.47 5.48 -7.01
CA SER A 32 -0.43 5.99 -8.05
C SER A 32 0.29 6.92 -9.02
N THR A 33 1.23 6.38 -9.80
CA THR A 33 1.80 7.11 -10.93
C THR A 33 0.81 7.14 -12.10
N ALA A 34 0.96 8.12 -13.01
CA ALA A 34 0.13 8.19 -14.22
C ALA A 34 0.23 6.91 -15.08
N SER A 35 1.44 6.36 -15.20
CA SER A 35 1.69 5.12 -15.94
C SER A 35 1.05 3.90 -15.26
N ALA A 36 1.20 3.77 -13.94
CA ALA A 36 0.57 2.68 -13.20
C ALA A 36 -0.96 2.73 -13.30
N ARG A 37 -1.54 3.94 -13.25
CA ARG A 37 -2.98 4.14 -13.41
C ARG A 37 -3.46 3.70 -14.79
N ALA A 38 -2.82 4.19 -15.86
CA ALA A 38 -3.19 3.82 -17.23
C ALA A 38 -3.11 2.30 -17.46
N ASN A 39 -2.06 1.66 -16.94
CA ASN A 39 -1.89 0.20 -17.06
C ASN A 39 -3.00 -0.57 -16.31
N LEU A 40 -3.30 -0.21 -15.06
CA LEU A 40 -4.34 -0.91 -14.30
C LEU A 40 -5.74 -0.66 -14.86
N ASP A 41 -6.02 0.54 -15.38
CA ASP A 41 -7.28 0.84 -16.06
C ASP A 41 -7.43 -0.01 -17.34
N ALA A 42 -6.37 -0.14 -18.15
CA ALA A 42 -6.38 -1.00 -19.33
C ALA A 42 -6.56 -2.48 -18.99
N MET A 43 -5.89 -2.97 -17.93
CA MET A 43 -6.05 -4.33 -17.45
C MET A 43 -7.47 -4.60 -16.95
N ALA A 44 -8.05 -3.69 -16.16
CA ALA A 44 -9.41 -3.83 -15.67
C ALA A 44 -10.42 -3.84 -16.82
N HIS A 45 -10.21 -2.99 -17.85
CA HIS A 45 -11.04 -2.96 -19.04
C HIS A 45 -10.99 -4.29 -19.80
N ALA A 46 -9.79 -4.76 -20.17
CA ALA A 46 -9.63 -6.03 -20.88
C ALA A 46 -10.18 -7.23 -20.08
N ALA A 47 -9.99 -7.24 -18.76
CA ALA A 47 -10.52 -8.29 -17.92
C ALA A 47 -12.05 -8.25 -17.81
N CYS A 48 -12.66 -7.06 -17.83
CA CYS A 48 -14.12 -6.92 -17.91
C CYS A 48 -14.69 -7.37 -19.26
N GLU A 49 -13.98 -7.17 -20.37
CA GLU A 49 -14.38 -7.70 -21.69
C GLU A 49 -14.41 -9.24 -21.70
N ILE A 50 -13.48 -9.88 -21.01
CA ILE A 50 -13.34 -11.34 -20.98
C ILE A 50 -14.27 -11.99 -19.94
N HIS A 51 -14.36 -11.41 -18.74
CA HIS A 51 -15.04 -12.02 -17.60
C HIS A 51 -16.41 -11.40 -17.30
N GLY A 52 -16.79 -10.34 -18.01
CA GLY A 52 -18.04 -9.62 -17.81
C GLY A 52 -17.84 -8.30 -17.06
N GLN A 53 -18.75 -7.36 -17.33
CA GLN A 53 -18.68 -6.02 -16.77
C GLN A 53 -18.74 -6.04 -15.23
N GLY A 54 -17.89 -5.22 -14.59
CA GLY A 54 -17.87 -5.08 -13.13
C GLY A 54 -17.13 -6.18 -12.39
N THR A 55 -16.56 -7.16 -13.10
CA THR A 55 -15.73 -8.20 -12.49
C THR A 55 -14.37 -7.69 -12.05
N HIS A 56 -13.85 -6.61 -12.64
CA HIS A 56 -12.53 -6.04 -12.32
C HIS A 56 -12.62 -4.52 -12.16
N TRP A 57 -11.93 -3.96 -11.17
CA TRP A 57 -11.88 -2.52 -10.94
C TRP A 57 -10.60 -2.07 -10.25
N VAL A 58 -10.23 -0.81 -10.43
CA VAL A 58 -9.09 -0.19 -9.75
C VAL A 58 -9.55 0.42 -8.43
N GLU A 59 -8.88 0.06 -7.35
CA GLU A 59 -9.07 0.68 -6.05
C GLU A 59 -8.02 1.75 -5.80
N VAL A 60 -8.39 2.78 -5.04
CA VAL A 60 -7.51 3.88 -4.65
C VAL A 60 -7.56 4.03 -3.14
N ARG A 61 -6.40 4.27 -2.52
CA ARG A 61 -6.31 4.69 -1.11
C ARG A 61 -5.25 5.77 -0.94
N ASP A 62 -5.35 6.53 0.14
CA ASP A 62 -4.24 7.39 0.56
C ASP A 62 -3.14 6.51 1.19
N SER A 63 -1.87 6.83 0.91
CA SER A 63 -0.76 6.22 1.62
C SER A 63 -0.76 6.74 3.05
N CYS A 64 -0.65 5.84 4.03
CA CYS A 64 -0.37 6.25 5.39
C CYS A 64 1.08 6.75 5.45
N GLU A 65 1.30 8.03 5.22
CA GLU A 65 2.60 8.70 5.47
C GLU A 65 2.91 8.92 6.97
N SER A 66 2.36 8.10 7.87
CA SER A 66 2.62 8.25 9.30
C SER A 66 2.33 6.94 10.03
N ILE A 67 3.35 6.08 10.20
CA ILE A 67 3.93 5.68 11.50
C ILE A 67 5.37 5.16 11.26
N PHE A 68 6.33 6.04 10.98
CA PHE A 68 7.70 5.80 11.42
C PHE A 68 7.93 6.76 12.60
N ARG A 69 7.51 6.34 13.80
CA ARG A 69 8.09 6.88 15.03
C ARG A 69 9.32 6.02 15.30
N PRO A 70 10.55 6.42 14.94
CA PRO A 70 11.68 5.90 15.68
C PRO A 70 11.43 6.29 17.16
N PRO A 71 11.75 5.44 18.14
CA PRO A 71 11.68 5.88 19.53
C PRO A 71 12.45 7.18 19.64
N ILE A 72 11.84 8.20 20.26
CA ILE A 72 12.54 9.42 20.64
C ILE A 72 13.59 8.98 21.66
N LEU A 73 14.77 8.59 21.17
CA LEU A 73 15.98 8.71 21.96
C LEU A 73 16.23 10.20 22.04
N HIS A 74 15.81 10.81 23.14
CA HIS A 74 16.26 12.15 23.48
C HIS A 74 17.79 12.13 23.42
N ALA A 75 18.40 13.07 22.68
CA ALA A 75 19.86 13.22 22.59
C ALA A 75 20.55 13.43 23.96
N ARG A 76 19.77 13.56 25.03
CA ARG A 76 20.16 13.65 26.44
C ARG A 76 20.60 12.31 27.02
N ASP A 77 20.11 11.21 26.46
CA ASP A 77 20.33 9.85 27.00
C ASP A 77 21.50 9.11 26.34
N LEU A 78 22.14 9.69 25.31
CA LEU A 78 23.29 9.07 24.65
C LEU A 78 24.65 9.35 25.34
N HIS A 79 24.67 10.16 26.40
CA HIS A 79 25.92 10.57 27.08
C HIS A 79 26.14 9.98 28.48
N ALA A 80 25.34 9.00 28.91
CA ALA A 80 25.41 8.47 30.28
C ALA A 80 26.05 7.07 30.43
N LYS A 81 26.58 6.43 29.36
CA LYS A 81 27.19 5.09 29.46
C LYS A 81 28.42 4.84 28.56
N VAL A 82 29.32 5.82 28.46
CA VAL A 82 30.73 5.53 28.18
C VAL A 82 31.60 6.52 28.96
N GLY A 83 31.51 6.42 30.28
CA GLY A 83 32.60 6.86 31.14
C GLY A 83 33.62 5.73 31.20
N PHE A 84 34.74 5.89 30.51
CA PHE A 84 36.00 5.33 31.01
C PHE A 84 37.11 6.36 30.78
N ASP A 85 37.68 6.75 31.90
CA ASP A 85 38.63 7.82 32.13
C ASP A 85 39.86 7.79 31.22
N LYS A 86 40.30 8.99 30.80
CA LYS A 86 41.73 9.27 30.66
C LYS A 86 42.32 9.46 32.06
N PRO A 87 43.57 9.04 32.29
CA PRO A 87 44.54 10.09 32.58
C PRO A 87 45.94 9.88 31.97
N SER A 88 46.52 11.04 31.63
CA SER A 88 47.94 11.43 31.53
C SER A 88 48.87 10.64 30.61
#